data_AF-A0A1B8Y4B7-F1
#
_entry.id   AF-A0A1B8Y4B7-F1
#
_cell.length_a   1.000
_cell.length_b   1.000
_cell.length_c   1.000
_cell.angle_alpha   90.00
_cell.angle_beta   90.00
_cell.angle_gamma   90.00
#
_symmetry.space_group_name_H-M   'P 1'
#
loop_
_entity.id
_entity.type
_entity.pdbx_description
1 polymer ?
#
loop_
_entity_poly.entity_id
_entity_poly.type
_entity_poly.pdbx_seq_one_letter_code
_entity_poly.pdbx_strand_id
1 'polypeptide(L)'
;MKTILPLLLFATACLGDLATDPVLYPYGPSEGDRVTPKKDDGYIGPISISDTFIFFGKKHNALYVNNNGVISFGVAVSKYTPDAFPLADGSPFVAPYWGDVNNEITGTVYFRESKDPKLLDRISKDMKIYYPNLDYKAKCPL
;
A
#
# COMPACT_ATOMS: atom_id res chain seq x y z
N MET A 1 -35.03 29.17 50.19
CA MET A 1 -35.36 27.88 49.56
C MET A 1 -34.47 27.75 48.32
N LYS A 2 -33.44 26.90 48.36
CA LYS A 2 -32.47 26.72 47.26
C LYS A 2 -32.84 25.46 46.49
N THR A 3 -33.28 25.61 45.25
CA THR A 3 -33.60 24.50 44.36
C THR A 3 -32.31 24.02 43.69
N ILE A 4 -31.87 22.81 43.99
CA ILE A 4 -30.75 22.15 43.31
C ILE A 4 -31.35 21.32 42.18
N LEU A 5 -30.97 21.63 40.94
CA LEU A 5 -31.34 20.85 39.75
C LEU A 5 -30.30 19.71 39.59
N PRO A 6 -30.70 18.42 39.50
CA PRO A 6 -29.74 17.37 39.26
C PRO A 6 -29.39 17.33 37.77
N LEU A 7 -28.11 17.52 37.46
CA LEU A 7 -27.55 17.32 36.13
C LEU A 7 -27.50 15.80 35.87
N LEU A 8 -28.41 15.29 35.05
CA LEU A 8 -28.31 13.92 34.51
C LEU A 8 -27.20 13.88 33.46
N LEU A 9 -26.09 13.22 33.77
CA LEU A 9 -25.03 12.93 32.81
C LEU A 9 -25.38 11.64 32.06
N PHE A 10 -25.90 11.73 30.84
CA PHE A 10 -26.01 10.59 29.94
C PHE A 10 -24.61 10.26 29.39
N ALA A 11 -23.91 9.35 30.05
CA ALA A 11 -22.76 8.69 29.45
C ALA A 11 -23.27 7.73 28.37
N THR A 12 -23.34 8.19 27.13
CA THR A 12 -23.51 7.29 25.99
C THR A 12 -22.19 6.54 25.86
N ALA A 13 -22.15 5.31 26.37
CA ALA A 13 -21.07 4.40 26.03
C ALA A 13 -21.17 4.18 24.51
N CYS A 14 -20.29 4.81 23.74
CA CYS A 14 -19.99 4.34 22.40
C CYS A 14 -19.49 2.91 22.58
N LEU A 15 -20.36 1.94 22.33
CA LEU A 15 -19.95 0.61 21.94
C LEU A 15 -19.21 0.79 20.62
N GLY A 16 -17.93 1.14 20.71
CA GLY A 16 -17.04 0.98 19.58
C GLY A 16 -17.06 -0.50 19.27
N ASP A 17 -17.54 -0.85 18.08
CA ASP A 17 -17.28 -2.17 17.52
C ASP A 17 -15.80 -2.45 17.78
N LEU A 18 -15.52 -3.58 18.43
CA LEU A 18 -14.20 -4.19 18.37
C LEU A 18 -14.00 -4.67 16.93
N ALA A 19 -13.86 -3.71 16.02
CA ALA A 19 -13.52 -3.95 14.64
C ALA A 19 -12.12 -4.55 14.69
N THR A 20 -12.06 -5.86 14.49
CA THR A 20 -10.80 -6.52 14.19
C THR A 20 -10.20 -5.80 13.00
N ASP A 21 -8.96 -5.34 13.13
CA ASP A 21 -8.26 -4.68 12.02
C ASP A 21 -8.29 -5.66 10.83
N PRO A 22 -8.93 -5.32 9.70
CA PRO A 22 -9.07 -6.26 8.59
C PRO A 22 -7.68 -6.65 8.09
N VAL A 23 -7.51 -7.89 7.63
CA VAL A 23 -6.20 -8.42 7.20
C VAL A 23 -5.53 -7.56 6.12
N LEU A 24 -6.33 -6.93 5.24
CA LEU A 24 -5.85 -6.02 4.20
C LEU A 24 -6.09 -4.55 4.57
N TYR A 25 -5.26 -3.67 4.02
CA TYR A 25 -5.57 -2.25 3.93
C TYR A 25 -6.87 -2.05 3.12
N PRO A 26 -7.63 -0.97 3.35
CA PRO A 26 -8.75 -0.62 2.48
C PRO A 26 -8.27 -0.57 1.02
N TYR A 27 -9.02 -1.22 0.12
CA TYR A 27 -8.66 -1.35 -1.29
C TYR A 27 -9.90 -1.24 -2.18
N GLY A 28 -9.66 -1.06 -3.48
CA GLY A 28 -10.66 -1.01 -4.53
C GLY A 28 -10.98 0.41 -5.02
N PRO A 29 -11.90 0.55 -5.99
CA PRO A 29 -12.18 1.84 -6.62
C PRO A 29 -12.70 2.91 -5.67
N SER A 30 -13.41 2.53 -4.60
CA SER A 30 -13.88 3.48 -3.56
C SER A 30 -12.75 4.11 -2.75
N GLU A 31 -11.59 3.46 -2.75
CA GLU A 31 -10.38 3.87 -2.05
C GLU A 31 -9.40 4.64 -2.98
N GLY A 32 -9.82 4.89 -4.23
CA GLY A 32 -9.02 5.57 -5.24
C GLY A 32 -8.02 4.67 -5.96
N ASP A 33 -8.14 3.34 -5.83
CA ASP A 33 -7.23 2.42 -6.49
C ASP A 33 -7.43 2.42 -8.01
N ARG A 34 -6.30 2.38 -8.72
CA ARG A 34 -6.22 2.08 -10.15
C ARG A 34 -6.10 0.57 -10.33
N VAL A 35 -6.36 0.11 -11.56
CA VAL A 35 -6.24 -1.30 -11.93
C VAL A 35 -5.17 -1.50 -12.99
N THR A 36 -4.46 -2.62 -12.94
CA THR A 36 -3.62 -3.05 -14.08
C THR A 36 -4.51 -3.51 -15.24
N PRO A 37 -4.01 -3.53 -16.49
CA PRO A 37 -4.72 -4.16 -17.60
C PRO A 37 -5.05 -5.63 -17.29
N LYS A 38 -6.14 -6.12 -17.90
CA LYS A 38 -6.44 -7.55 -18.01
C LYS A 38 -5.56 -8.12 -19.11
N LYS A 39 -4.40 -8.63 -18.72
CA LYS A 39 -3.37 -9.12 -19.64
C LYS A 39 -2.44 -10.07 -18.90
N ASP A 40 -2.11 -11.22 -19.46
CA ASP A 40 -1.06 -12.09 -18.94
C ASP A 40 0.29 -11.36 -18.93
N ASP A 41 1.02 -11.43 -17.81
CA ASP A 41 2.27 -10.69 -17.58
C ASP A 41 2.21 -9.17 -17.88
N GLY A 42 1.03 -8.57 -17.73
CA GLY A 42 0.76 -7.18 -18.05
C GLY A 42 1.32 -6.17 -17.05
N TYR A 43 1.65 -4.98 -17.55
CA TYR A 43 2.06 -3.84 -16.72
C TYR A 43 1.35 -2.55 -17.15
N ILE A 44 1.43 -1.55 -16.28
CA ILE A 44 1.06 -0.16 -16.56
C ILE A 44 2.21 0.77 -16.19
N GLY A 45 2.45 1.78 -17.04
CA GLY A 45 3.42 2.83 -16.78
C GLY A 45 4.17 3.30 -18.04
N PRO A 46 5.11 4.24 -17.88
CA PRO A 46 5.53 4.81 -16.60
C PRO A 46 4.42 5.66 -15.96
N ILE A 47 4.25 5.53 -14.64
CA ILE A 47 3.33 6.32 -13.82
C ILE A 47 4.17 7.32 -13.04
N SER A 48 3.95 8.61 -13.25
CA SER A 48 4.57 9.66 -12.45
C SER A 48 4.14 9.53 -10.99
N ILE A 49 5.10 9.59 -10.07
CA ILE A 49 4.87 9.61 -8.61
C ILE A 49 5.06 11.02 -8.07
N SER A 50 4.36 11.32 -6.99
CA SER A 50 4.32 12.68 -6.45
C SER A 50 5.63 13.10 -5.76
N ASP A 51 6.37 12.14 -5.20
CA ASP A 51 7.67 12.38 -4.57
C ASP A 51 8.76 11.53 -5.23
N THR A 52 9.98 12.06 -5.32
CA THR A 52 11.13 11.31 -5.82
C THR A 52 11.43 10.11 -4.91
N PHE A 53 11.32 8.90 -5.45
CA PHE A 53 11.74 7.69 -4.78
C PHE A 53 13.22 7.41 -5.04
N ILE A 54 14.01 7.25 -3.97
CA ILE A 54 15.44 6.93 -4.08
C ILE A 54 15.61 5.42 -3.87
N PHE A 55 16.04 4.71 -4.92
CA PHE A 55 16.27 3.26 -4.88
C PHE A 55 17.72 2.96 -5.27
N PHE A 56 18.47 2.31 -4.37
CA PHE A 56 19.92 2.07 -4.51
C PHE A 56 20.71 3.30 -4.99
N GLY A 57 20.42 4.46 -4.40
CA GLY A 57 21.07 5.74 -4.69
C GLY A 57 20.63 6.43 -5.99
N LYS A 58 19.71 5.83 -6.76
CA LYS A 58 19.15 6.41 -7.99
C LYS A 58 17.81 7.06 -7.70
N LYS A 59 17.59 8.25 -8.28
CA LYS A 59 16.33 9.00 -8.19
C LYS A 59 15.35 8.50 -9.25
N HIS A 60 14.12 8.24 -8.83
CA HIS A 60 13.02 7.83 -9.70
C HIS A 60 11.81 8.74 -9.45
N ASN A 61 11.26 9.32 -10.51
CA ASN A 61 10.04 10.14 -10.48
C ASN A 61 8.87 9.44 -11.15
N ALA A 62 9.07 8.20 -11.61
CA ALA A 62 8.04 7.36 -12.17
C ALA A 62 8.37 5.88 -11.93
N LEU A 63 7.33 5.06 -11.95
CA LEU A 63 7.41 3.61 -11.77
C LEU A 63 6.50 2.88 -12.76
N TYR A 64 6.67 1.56 -12.86
CA TYR A 64 5.76 0.66 -13.55
C TYR A 64 5.15 -0.29 -12.52
N VAL A 65 3.86 -0.61 -12.68
CA VAL A 65 3.17 -1.60 -11.85
C VAL A 65 2.84 -2.79 -12.73
N ASN A 66 3.30 -3.97 -12.34
CA ASN A 66 3.05 -5.21 -13.03
C ASN A 66 2.05 -6.08 -12.24
N ASN A 67 1.19 -6.80 -12.96
CA ASN A 67 0.13 -7.65 -12.39
C ASN A 67 0.66 -8.83 -11.55
N ASN A 68 1.88 -9.29 -11.79
CA ASN A 68 2.58 -10.33 -11.03
C ASN A 68 3.10 -9.82 -9.68
N GLY A 69 2.82 -8.55 -9.31
CA GLY A 69 3.11 -7.98 -8.00
C GLY A 69 4.39 -7.15 -7.92
N VAL A 70 5.04 -6.90 -9.05
CA VAL A 70 6.31 -6.16 -9.11
C VAL A 70 6.08 -4.67 -9.38
N ILE A 71 6.83 -3.82 -8.67
CA ILE A 71 6.94 -2.38 -8.93
C ILE A 71 8.36 -2.07 -9.38
N SER A 72 8.54 -1.73 -10.66
CA SER A 72 9.85 -1.48 -11.27
C SER A 72 10.08 -0.02 -11.62
N PHE A 73 11.35 0.38 -11.71
CA PHE A 73 11.75 1.75 -11.99
C PHE A 73 12.53 1.85 -13.31
N GLY A 74 12.20 2.83 -14.15
CA GLY A 74 12.92 3.07 -15.42
C GLY A 74 12.67 2.04 -16.54
N VAL A 75 12.30 0.80 -16.21
CA VAL A 75 12.00 -0.29 -17.14
C VAL A 75 10.73 -1.02 -16.72
N ALA A 76 9.92 -1.43 -17.69
CA ALA A 76 8.78 -2.32 -17.45
C ALA A 76 9.27 -3.77 -17.30
N VAL A 77 8.66 -4.52 -16.39
CA VAL A 77 8.99 -5.93 -16.13
C VAL A 77 7.73 -6.77 -16.32
N SER A 78 7.89 -7.91 -17.00
CA SER A 78 6.85 -8.91 -17.27
C SER A 78 7.27 -10.31 -16.81
N LYS A 79 8.22 -10.41 -15.88
CA LYS A 79 8.64 -11.71 -15.33
C LYS A 79 7.57 -12.24 -14.37
N TYR A 80 7.25 -13.53 -14.50
CA TYR A 80 6.30 -14.26 -13.65
C TYR A 80 6.97 -15.24 -12.67
N THR A 81 8.22 -15.62 -12.92
CA THR A 81 8.98 -16.51 -12.04
C THR A 81 9.88 -15.71 -11.10
N PRO A 82 9.75 -15.86 -9.77
CA PRO A 82 10.61 -15.17 -8.82
C PRO A 82 12.08 -15.60 -8.91
N ASP A 83 12.96 -14.62 -9.07
CA ASP A 83 14.41 -14.76 -8.97
C ASP A 83 14.91 -14.23 -7.62
N ALA A 84 16.02 -14.78 -7.12
CA ALA A 84 16.67 -14.23 -5.93
C ALA A 84 17.25 -12.83 -6.21
N PHE A 85 17.15 -11.94 -5.22
CA PHE A 85 17.79 -10.63 -5.31
C PHE A 85 19.29 -10.70 -4.92
N PRO A 86 20.17 -9.90 -5.55
CA PRO A 86 19.88 -8.99 -6.68
C PRO A 86 19.69 -9.75 -8.00
N LEU A 87 18.84 -9.20 -8.87
CA LEU A 87 18.52 -9.81 -10.15
C LEU A 87 19.69 -9.77 -11.12
N ALA A 88 19.91 -10.86 -11.86
CA ALA A 88 21.01 -10.97 -12.82
C ALA A 88 20.95 -9.93 -13.96
N ASP A 89 19.74 -9.49 -14.33
CA ASP A 89 19.53 -8.47 -15.36
C ASP A 89 19.68 -7.02 -14.83
N GLY A 90 19.88 -6.85 -13.52
CA GLY A 90 20.05 -5.55 -12.88
C GLY A 90 18.78 -4.69 -12.84
N SER A 91 17.60 -5.25 -13.12
CA SER A 91 16.34 -4.51 -13.11
C SER A 91 16.06 -3.94 -11.72
N PRO A 92 15.83 -2.62 -11.58
CA PRO A 92 15.58 -2.02 -10.29
C PRO A 92 14.08 -2.15 -9.96
N PHE A 93 13.71 -3.13 -9.13
CA PHE A 93 12.33 -3.27 -8.68
C PHE A 93 12.21 -3.78 -7.25
N VAL A 94 11.05 -3.52 -6.67
CA VAL A 94 10.58 -4.13 -5.41
C VAL A 94 9.47 -5.12 -5.72
N ALA A 95 9.40 -6.21 -4.96
CA ALA A 95 8.39 -7.25 -5.11
C ALA A 95 7.65 -7.45 -3.78
N PRO A 96 6.64 -6.61 -3.47
CA PRO A 96 5.72 -6.86 -2.35
C PRO A 96 5.06 -8.25 -2.43
N TYR A 97 4.85 -8.71 -3.66
CA TYR A 97 4.44 -10.06 -4.04
C TYR A 97 5.10 -10.37 -5.39
N TRP A 98 5.41 -11.63 -5.67
CA TRP A 98 5.86 -12.05 -7.00
C TRP A 98 5.34 -13.44 -7.31
N GLY A 99 4.47 -13.53 -8.31
CA GLY A 99 3.96 -14.81 -8.78
C GLY A 99 3.31 -14.69 -10.15
N ASP A 100 3.02 -15.82 -10.75
CA ASP A 100 2.42 -15.91 -12.08
C ASP A 100 0.91 -15.61 -12.00
N VAL A 101 0.53 -14.34 -12.23
CA VAL A 101 -0.84 -13.86 -12.14
C VAL A 101 -1.39 -13.62 -13.54
N ASN A 102 -2.20 -14.57 -13.99
CA ASN A 102 -3.03 -14.38 -15.18
C ASN A 102 -4.39 -13.75 -14.79
N ASN A 103 -4.43 -12.42 -14.82
CA ASN A 103 -5.65 -11.67 -14.52
C ASN A 103 -6.62 -11.53 -15.72
N GLU A 104 -6.29 -12.07 -16.90
CA GLU A 104 -7.23 -12.22 -18.04
C GLU A 104 -8.29 -13.26 -17.73
N ILE A 105 -7.91 -14.33 -17.02
CA ILE A 105 -8.83 -15.38 -16.58
C ILE A 105 -9.74 -14.86 -15.48
N THR A 106 -9.17 -14.33 -14.38
CA THR A 106 -9.95 -13.83 -13.24
C THR A 106 -9.14 -12.92 -12.30
N GLY A 107 -9.83 -12.23 -11.40
CA GLY A 107 -9.20 -11.40 -10.37
C GLY A 107 -8.72 -10.05 -10.89
N THR A 108 -8.59 -9.07 -10.00
CA THR A 108 -8.19 -7.69 -10.36
C THR A 108 -7.04 -7.27 -9.46
N VAL A 109 -5.99 -6.69 -10.06
CA VAL A 109 -4.85 -6.15 -9.33
C VAL A 109 -5.07 -4.65 -9.17
N TYR A 110 -5.27 -4.24 -7.92
CA TYR A 110 -5.47 -2.86 -7.51
C TYR A 110 -4.16 -2.26 -7.00
N PHE A 111 -3.94 -0.98 -7.27
CA PHE A 111 -2.79 -0.24 -6.74
C PHE A 111 -3.12 1.25 -6.57
N ARG A 112 -2.47 1.89 -5.60
CA ARG A 112 -2.48 3.35 -5.41
C ARG A 112 -1.16 3.85 -4.85
N GLU A 113 -0.84 5.10 -5.18
CA GLU A 113 0.02 5.94 -4.35
C GLU A 113 -0.88 6.61 -3.32
N SER A 114 -0.50 6.60 -2.03
CA SER A 114 -1.32 7.22 -0.98
C SER A 114 -0.48 8.09 -0.05
N LYS A 115 -1.06 9.24 0.30
CA LYS A 115 -0.57 10.18 1.32
C LYS A 115 -1.57 10.33 2.48
N ASP A 116 -2.58 9.45 2.55
CA ASP A 116 -3.62 9.50 3.58
C ASP A 116 -3.00 9.30 4.98
N PRO A 117 -3.11 10.29 5.90
CA PRO A 117 -2.58 10.16 7.25
C PRO A 117 -3.08 8.91 7.99
N LYS A 118 -4.33 8.49 7.77
CA LYS A 118 -4.87 7.28 8.42
C LYS A 118 -4.15 6.03 7.96
N LEU A 119 -3.84 5.94 6.67
CA LEU A 119 -3.10 4.81 6.12
C LEU A 119 -1.64 4.81 6.59
N LEU A 120 -1.00 5.98 6.63
CA LEU A 120 0.37 6.13 7.14
C LEU A 120 0.47 5.76 8.64
N ASP A 121 -0.51 6.16 9.45
CA ASP A 121 -0.58 5.78 10.87
C ASP A 121 -0.78 4.27 11.03
N ARG A 122 -1.65 3.66 10.21
CA ARG A 122 -1.87 2.21 10.23
C ARG A 122 -0.60 1.45 9.85
N ILE A 123 0.10 1.84 8.77
CA ILE A 123 1.37 1.23 8.37
C ILE A 123 2.39 1.34 9.52
N SER A 124 2.47 2.49 10.19
CA SER A 124 3.39 2.68 11.32
C SER A 124 3.06 1.75 12.49
N LYS A 125 1.77 1.56 12.80
CA LYS A 125 1.30 0.61 13.82
C LYS A 125 1.63 -0.84 13.44
N ASP A 126 1.37 -1.23 12.19
CA ASP A 126 1.65 -2.58 11.69
C ASP A 126 3.15 -2.88 11.74
N MET A 127 4.00 -1.94 11.32
CA MET A 127 5.45 -2.10 11.40
C MET A 127 5.95 -2.27 12.83
N LYS A 128 5.36 -1.57 13.81
CA LYS A 128 5.70 -1.77 15.22
C LYS A 128 5.29 -3.14 15.74
N ILE A 129 4.19 -3.71 15.23
CA ILE A 129 3.71 -5.04 15.61
C ILE A 129 4.60 -6.13 15.02
N TYR A 130 4.89 -6.07 13.72
CA TYR A 130 5.59 -7.14 12.99
C TYR A 130 7.12 -6.97 13.00
N TYR A 131 7.62 -5.76 13.21
CA TYR A 131 9.05 -5.43 13.27
C TYR A 131 9.36 -4.52 14.47
N PRO A 132 9.14 -4.97 15.72
CA PRO A 132 9.21 -4.13 16.92
C PRO A 132 10.58 -3.50 17.18
N ASN A 133 11.64 -4.07 16.62
CA ASN A 133 13.01 -3.56 16.76
C ASN A 133 13.39 -2.52 15.68
N LEU A 134 12.52 -2.28 14.70
CA LEU A 134 12.72 -1.27 13.67
C LEU A 134 12.05 0.04 14.11
N ASP A 135 12.85 1.10 14.29
CA ASP A 135 12.33 2.45 14.50
C ASP A 135 11.81 3.01 13.17
N TYR A 136 10.58 2.62 12.83
CA TYR A 136 9.92 3.00 11.59
C TYR A 136 8.66 3.82 11.86
N LYS A 137 8.53 4.93 11.12
CA LYS A 137 7.31 5.73 11.03
C LYS A 137 7.08 6.14 9.57
N ALA A 138 5.95 5.71 9.01
CA ALA A 138 5.55 6.14 7.68
C ALA A 138 5.24 7.64 7.69
N LYS A 139 5.75 8.37 6.70
CA LYS A 139 5.54 9.80 6.52
C LYS A 139 5.61 10.15 5.04
N CYS A 140 4.88 11.18 4.64
CA CYS A 140 5.17 11.81 3.37
C CYS A 140 6.53 12.52 3.47
N PRO A 141 7.37 12.45 2.43
CA PRO A 141 8.46 13.40 2.26
C PRO A 141 7.88 14.82 2.34
N LEU A 142 8.52 15.69 3.15
CA LEU A 142 8.22 17.12 3.21
C LEU A 142 8.76 17.83 1.96
#